data_AF-A0A1M6Y040-F1
#
_entry.id   AF-A0A1M6Y040-F1
#
_cell.length_a   1.000
_cell.length_b   1.000
_cell.length_c   1.000
_cell.angle_alpha   90.00
_cell.angle_beta   90.00
_cell.angle_gamma   90.00
#
_symmetry.space_group_name_H-M   'P 1'
#
loop_
_entity.id
_entity.type
_entity.pdbx_description
1 polymer ?
#
loop_
_entity_poly.entity_id
_entity_poly.type
_entity_poly.pdbx_seq_one_letter_code
_entity_poly.pdbx_strand_id
1 'polypeptide(L)'
;MGSVATAVLTALLVIVVVISVKSYSKKLTSGCCGGGDVPKPRKVDKNPDHYSYHVMLEIEGMTCQNCAKRVENALNAIDGVWAEVDLKQKRAKVRQKEQIPVEKLCAAVEKAGYHPKI
;
A
#
# COMPACT_ATOMS: atom_id res chain seq x y z
N MET A 1 -46.54 -17.80 24.38
CA MET A 1 -46.41 -16.65 23.46
C MET A 1 -45.14 -15.80 23.68
N GLY A 2 -44.26 -16.11 24.66
CA GLY A 2 -43.07 -15.29 24.95
C GLY A 2 -41.74 -15.69 24.26
N SER A 3 -41.64 -16.89 23.66
CA SER A 3 -40.38 -17.41 23.08
C SER A 3 -40.03 -16.82 21.71
N VAL A 4 -41.04 -16.47 20.90
CA VAL A 4 -40.82 -15.88 19.57
C VAL A 4 -40.32 -14.44 19.70
N ALA A 5 -40.84 -13.69 20.68
CA ALA A 5 -40.42 -12.31 20.93
C ALA A 5 -38.97 -12.21 21.43
N THR A 6 -38.54 -13.11 22.32
CA THR A 6 -37.15 -13.15 22.80
C THR A 6 -36.17 -13.55 21.70
N ALA A 7 -36.54 -14.50 20.83
CA ALA A 7 -35.72 -14.90 19.68
C ALA A 7 -35.52 -13.75 18.66
N VAL A 8 -36.57 -12.95 18.41
CA VAL A 8 -36.47 -11.79 17.51
C VAL A 8 -35.60 -10.68 18.11
N LEU A 9 -35.75 -10.38 19.40
CA LEU A 9 -34.96 -9.34 20.07
C LEU A 9 -33.46 -9.69 20.13
N THR A 10 -33.10 -10.94 20.42
CA THR A 10 -31.70 -11.37 20.43
C THR A 10 -31.10 -11.35 19.02
N ALA A 11 -31.86 -11.78 17.99
CA ALA A 11 -31.42 -11.71 16.61
C ALA A 11 -31.15 -10.27 16.17
N LEU A 12 -32.04 -9.32 16.50
CA LEU A 12 -31.86 -7.90 16.19
C LEU A 12 -30.63 -7.31 16.90
N LEU A 13 -30.44 -7.63 18.18
CA LEU A 13 -29.27 -7.18 18.94
C LEU A 13 -27.96 -7.73 18.33
N VAL A 14 -27.92 -9.01 17.98
CA VAL A 14 -26.74 -9.62 17.33
C VAL A 14 -26.45 -8.95 15.98
N ILE A 15 -27.47 -8.67 15.17
CA ILE A 15 -27.30 -7.97 13.89
C ILE A 15 -26.71 -6.57 14.11
N VAL A 16 -27.22 -5.80 15.07
CA VAL A 16 -26.69 -4.46 15.39
C VAL A 16 -25.24 -4.53 15.88
N VAL A 17 -24.90 -5.53 16.72
CA VAL A 17 -23.53 -5.74 17.20
C VAL A 17 -22.60 -6.10 16.03
N VAL A 18 -23.01 -7.02 15.14
CA VAL A 18 -22.19 -7.41 13.97
C VAL A 18 -21.98 -6.24 13.02
N ILE A 19 -23.01 -5.44 12.74
CA ILE A 19 -22.90 -4.25 11.89
C ILE A 19 -21.97 -3.21 12.54
N SER A 20 -22.10 -3.00 13.85
CA SER A 20 -21.27 -2.05 14.60
C SER A 20 -19.81 -2.51 14.65
N VAL A 21 -19.54 -3.78 14.92
CA VAL A 21 -18.19 -4.37 14.91
C VAL A 21 -17.58 -4.24 13.52
N LYS A 22 -18.30 -4.58 12.44
CA LYS A 22 -17.79 -4.46 11.07
C LYS A 22 -17.50 -3.01 10.68
N SER A 23 -18.33 -2.06 11.13
CA SER A 23 -18.14 -0.62 10.89
C SER A 23 -16.96 -0.07 11.69
N TYR A 24 -16.84 -0.45 12.96
CA TYR A 24 -15.72 -0.07 13.82
C TYR A 24 -14.39 -0.68 13.35
N SER A 25 -14.36 -1.94 12.92
CA SER A 25 -13.16 -2.56 12.34
C SER A 25 -12.67 -1.80 11.11
N LYS A 26 -13.57 -1.27 10.26
CA LYS A 26 -13.16 -0.40 9.14
C LYS A 26 -12.59 0.93 9.65
N LYS A 27 -13.19 1.55 10.66
CA LYS A 27 -12.75 2.83 11.25
C LYS A 27 -11.45 2.73 12.06
N LEU A 28 -11.09 1.55 12.56
CA LEU A 28 -9.82 1.32 13.27
C LEU A 28 -8.63 1.09 12.31
N THR A 29 -8.87 0.89 11.00
CA THR A 29 -7.79 0.85 10.00
C THR A 29 -7.31 2.24 9.57
N SER A 30 -8.07 3.31 9.86
CA SER A 30 -7.64 4.71 9.71
C SER A 30 -6.97 5.18 11.00
N GLY A 31 -5.72 4.75 11.21
CA GLY A 31 -4.91 5.14 12.36
C GLY A 31 -4.34 6.57 12.27
N CYS A 32 -4.08 7.15 13.45
CA CYS A 32 -3.65 8.51 13.80
C CYS A 32 -2.27 8.97 13.25
N CYS A 33 -1.79 8.45 12.12
CA CYS A 33 -0.54 8.88 11.51
C CYS A 33 -0.77 9.28 10.04
N GLY A 34 -1.37 10.47 9.85
CA GLY A 34 -1.22 11.30 8.65
C GLY A 34 -1.30 10.62 7.29
N GLY A 35 -2.16 9.62 7.12
CA GLY A 35 -2.41 8.95 5.85
C GLY A 35 -3.29 9.82 4.95
N GLY A 36 -2.80 10.98 4.54
CA GLY A 36 -3.41 11.72 3.45
C GLY A 36 -3.29 10.91 2.17
N ASP A 37 -4.41 10.70 1.49
CA ASP A 37 -4.49 9.98 0.22
C ASP A 37 -3.68 10.73 -0.86
N VAL A 38 -2.37 10.50 -0.91
CA VAL A 38 -1.56 10.93 -2.06
C VAL A 38 -2.14 10.20 -3.27
N PRO A 39 -2.59 10.91 -4.32
CA PRO A 39 -3.12 10.28 -5.53
C PRO A 39 -2.10 9.28 -6.05
N LYS A 40 -2.45 7.98 -6.02
CA LYS A 40 -1.56 6.95 -6.54
C LYS A 40 -1.38 7.21 -8.03
N PRO A 41 -0.14 7.37 -8.53
CA PRO A 41 0.10 7.44 -9.95
C PRO A 41 -0.48 6.17 -10.59
N ARG A 42 -1.34 6.36 -11.61
CA ARG A 42 -2.00 5.24 -12.27
C ARG A 42 -0.93 4.44 -13.00
N LYS A 43 -0.74 3.17 -12.61
CA LYS A 43 0.12 2.23 -13.34
C LYS A 43 -0.34 2.21 -14.80
N VAL A 44 0.51 2.69 -15.71
CA VAL A 44 0.16 2.92 -17.12
C VAL A 44 -0.18 1.61 -17.81
N ASP A 45 0.45 0.50 -17.39
CA ASP A 45 0.16 -0.84 -17.89
C ASP A 45 0.29 -1.89 -16.78
N LYS A 46 -0.63 -2.86 -16.77
CA LYS A 46 -0.60 -4.03 -15.85
C LYS A 46 0.11 -5.24 -16.45
N ASN A 47 0.55 -5.18 -17.70
CA ASN A 47 1.27 -6.29 -18.33
C ASN A 47 2.78 -6.17 -18.04
N PRO A 48 3.37 -7.10 -17.25
CA PRO A 48 4.80 -7.06 -16.93
C PRO A 48 5.72 -7.29 -18.14
N ASP A 49 5.23 -7.89 -19.23
CA ASP A 49 6.04 -8.17 -20.43
C ASP A 49 6.44 -6.89 -21.21
N HIS A 50 5.79 -5.76 -20.93
CA HIS A 50 6.10 -4.46 -21.52
C HIS A 50 7.25 -3.70 -20.81
N TYR A 51 7.89 -4.31 -19.81
CA TYR A 51 8.99 -3.69 -19.07
C TYR A 51 10.27 -4.50 -19.28
N SER A 52 11.09 -4.08 -20.25
CA SER A 52 12.33 -4.79 -20.61
C SER A 52 13.40 -4.69 -19.54
N TYR A 53 13.37 -3.64 -18.71
CA TYR A 53 14.38 -3.39 -17.69
C TYR A 53 13.82 -3.64 -16.30
N HIS A 54 14.59 -4.32 -15.47
CA HIS A 54 14.26 -4.56 -14.07
C HIS A 54 15.46 -4.27 -13.18
N VAL A 55 15.20 -3.60 -12.06
CA VAL A 55 16.20 -3.25 -11.06
C VAL A 55 15.66 -3.61 -9.68
N MET A 56 16.51 -4.20 -8.86
CA MET A 56 16.22 -4.47 -7.45
C MET A 56 16.93 -3.40 -6.63
N LEU A 57 16.19 -2.71 -5.76
CA LEU A 57 16.74 -1.76 -4.80
C LEU A 57 16.47 -2.27 -3.40
N GLU A 58 17.47 -2.27 -2.53
CA GLU A 58 17.27 -2.48 -1.11
C GLU A 58 16.98 -1.13 -0.45
N ILE A 59 16.04 -1.08 0.50
CA ILE A 59 15.61 0.20 1.08
C ILE A 59 15.61 0.10 2.60
N GLU A 60 16.41 0.94 3.23
CA GLU A 60 16.52 1.03 4.67
C GLU A 60 15.56 2.09 5.24
N GLY A 61 15.16 1.91 6.50
CA GLY A 61 14.22 2.81 7.19
C GLY A 61 12.74 2.48 7.02
N MET A 62 12.37 1.46 6.23
CA MET A 62 10.99 0.98 6.17
C MET A 62 10.65 0.08 7.37
N THR A 63 9.80 0.58 8.27
CA THR A 63 9.37 -0.16 9.47
C THR A 63 7.92 -0.62 9.43
N CYS A 64 7.14 -0.15 8.45
CA CYS A 64 5.70 -0.35 8.40
C CYS A 64 5.18 -0.54 6.97
N GLN A 65 4.02 -1.17 6.80
CA GLN A 65 3.39 -1.31 5.47
C GLN A 65 3.09 0.04 4.81
N ASN A 66 2.74 1.06 5.61
CA ASN A 66 2.48 2.39 5.06
C ASN A 66 3.76 3.06 4.53
N CYS A 67 4.89 2.78 5.18
CA CYS A 67 6.22 3.23 4.81
C CYS A 67 6.61 2.62 3.46
N ALA A 68 6.41 1.30 3.30
CA ALA A 68 6.60 0.60 2.02
C ALA A 68 5.70 1.16 0.91
N LYS A 69 4.42 1.44 1.20
CA LYS A 69 3.51 2.06 0.23
C LYS A 69 3.96 3.47 -0.19
N ARG A 70 4.51 4.26 0.73
CA ARG A 70 5.02 5.60 0.43
C ARG A 70 6.17 5.55 -0.58
N VAL A 71 7.10 4.64 -0.36
CA VAL A 71 8.23 4.37 -1.26
C VAL A 71 7.73 3.85 -2.62
N GLU A 72 6.81 2.88 -2.61
CA GLU A 72 6.20 2.35 -3.84
C GLU A 72 5.55 3.47 -4.65
N ASN A 73 4.78 4.36 -4.00
CA ASN A 73 4.13 5.48 -4.67
C ASN A 73 5.14 6.48 -5.23
N ALA A 74 6.22 6.78 -4.51
CA ALA A 74 7.27 7.69 -4.96
C ALA A 74 7.99 7.17 -6.22
N LEU A 75 8.26 5.86 -6.27
CA LEU A 75 8.88 5.23 -7.43
C LEU A 75 7.91 5.12 -8.61
N ASN A 76 6.65 4.76 -8.36
CA ASN A 76 5.61 4.72 -9.40
C ASN A 76 5.21 6.10 -9.94
N ALA A 77 5.61 7.19 -9.28
CA ALA A 77 5.39 8.55 -9.77
C ALA A 77 6.31 8.92 -10.93
N ILE A 78 7.34 8.11 -11.20
CA ILE A 78 8.22 8.28 -12.35
C ILE A 78 7.53 7.67 -13.57
N ASP A 79 7.44 8.46 -14.65
CA ASP A 79 6.85 7.99 -15.90
C ASP A 79 7.58 6.75 -16.45
N GLY A 80 6.80 5.75 -16.86
CA GLY A 80 7.34 4.50 -17.40
C GLY A 80 7.91 3.55 -16.35
N VAL A 81 7.74 3.83 -15.06
CA VAL A 81 8.18 2.96 -13.95
C VAL A 81 6.99 2.24 -13.33
N TRP A 82 7.18 0.95 -13.09
CA TRP A 82 6.34 0.15 -12.20
C TRP A 82 7.20 -0.39 -11.06
N ALA A 83 6.99 0.16 -9.87
CA ALA A 83 7.61 -0.33 -8.65
C ALA A 83 6.65 -1.17 -7.80
N GLU A 84 7.19 -2.22 -7.19
CA GLU A 84 6.55 -3.05 -6.17
C GLU A 84 7.50 -3.22 -5.00
N VAL A 85 7.04 -2.90 -3.80
CA VAL A 85 7.88 -2.97 -2.59
C VAL A 85 7.47 -4.15 -1.74
N ASP A 86 8.44 -5.00 -1.39
CA ASP A 86 8.27 -6.10 -0.44
C ASP A 86 8.93 -5.72 0.89
N LEU A 87 8.09 -5.44 1.91
CA LEU A 87 8.55 -5.12 3.26
C LEU A 87 9.24 -6.29 3.95
N LYS A 88 8.86 -7.54 3.65
CA LYS A 88 9.48 -8.73 4.28
C LYS A 88 10.92 -8.88 3.82
N GLN A 89 11.17 -8.62 2.54
CA GLN A 89 12.50 -8.69 1.95
C GLN A 89 13.26 -7.36 2.04
N LYS A 90 12.62 -6.28 2.48
CA LYS A 90 13.14 -4.90 2.47
C LYS A 90 13.64 -4.44 1.09
N ARG A 91 12.98 -4.93 0.03
CA ARG A 91 13.40 -4.74 -1.36
C ARG A 91 12.29 -4.13 -2.21
N ALA A 92 12.66 -3.27 -3.13
CA ALA A 92 11.81 -2.71 -4.17
C ALA A 92 12.19 -3.30 -5.52
N LYS A 93 11.22 -3.96 -6.15
CA LYS A 93 11.28 -4.42 -7.54
C LYS A 93 10.83 -3.26 -8.42
N VAL A 94 11.74 -2.73 -9.22
CA VAL A 94 11.47 -1.62 -10.13
C VAL A 94 11.56 -2.13 -11.56
N ARG A 95 10.43 -2.14 -12.26
CA ARG A 95 10.32 -2.42 -13.68
C ARG A 95 10.24 -1.12 -14.45
N GLN A 96 10.96 -1.01 -15.55
CA GLN A 96 11.05 0.22 -16.34
C GLN A 96 10.84 -0.11 -17.82
N LYS A 97 10.07 0.75 -18.51
CA LYS A 97 9.87 0.65 -19.97
C LYS A 97 11.12 1.08 -20.73
N GLU A 98 11.77 2.12 -20.24
CA GLU A 98 13.03 2.65 -20.77
C GLU A 98 14.11 2.51 -19.71
N GLN A 99 15.38 2.58 -20.11
CA GLN A 99 16.51 2.48 -19.19
C GLN A 99 16.65 3.80 -18.42
N ILE A 100 16.07 3.85 -17.22
CA ILE A 100 16.19 4.96 -16.29
C ILE A 100 17.41 4.72 -15.38
N PRO A 101 18.31 5.70 -15.23
CA PRO A 101 19.47 5.54 -14.38
C PRO A 101 19.06 5.30 -12.93
N VAL A 102 19.77 4.38 -12.27
CA VAL A 102 19.51 3.98 -10.88
C VAL A 102 19.57 5.18 -9.93
N GLU A 103 20.44 6.15 -10.21
CA GLU A 103 20.55 7.42 -9.48
C GLU A 103 19.21 8.18 -9.40
N LYS A 104 18.43 8.19 -10.48
CA LYS A 104 17.11 8.86 -10.50
C LYS A 104 16.10 8.11 -9.63
N LEU A 105 16.19 6.78 -9.58
CA LEU A 105 15.37 5.97 -8.69
C LEU A 105 15.75 6.19 -7.23
N CYS A 106 17.05 6.20 -6.92
CA CYS A 106 17.55 6.50 -5.58
C CYS A 106 17.10 7.87 -5.11
N ALA A 107 17.25 8.90 -5.95
CA ALA A 107 16.79 10.26 -5.64
C ALA A 107 15.28 10.34 -5.35
N ALA A 108 14.46 9.52 -6.02
CA ALA A 108 13.02 9.46 -5.73
C ALA A 108 12.72 8.83 -4.36
N VAL A 109 13.48 7.79 -3.98
CA VAL A 109 13.39 7.17 -2.64
C VAL A 109 13.87 8.12 -1.55
N GLU A 110 14.97 8.84 -1.78
CA GLU A 110 15.50 9.86 -0.87
C GLU A 110 14.53 11.02 -0.66
N LYS A 111 13.87 11.50 -1.73
CA LYS A 111 12.80 12.51 -1.63
C LYS A 111 11.61 12.02 -0.80
N ALA A 112 11.37 10.72 -0.75
CA ALA A 112 10.35 10.13 0.13
C ALA A 112 10.80 10.02 1.60
N GLY A 113 12.09 10.29 1.89
CA GLY A 113 12.69 10.26 3.22
C GLY A 113 13.27 8.91 3.61
N TYR A 114 13.68 8.09 2.65
CA TYR A 114 14.25 6.77 2.88
C TYR A 114 15.63 6.63 2.25
N HIS A 115 16.39 5.64 2.70
CA HIS A 115 17.76 5.43 2.24
C HIS A 115 17.80 4.22 1.29
N PRO A 116 17.94 4.44 -0.03
CA PRO A 116 18.16 3.36 -0.97
C PRO A 116 19.58 2.81 -0.82
N LYS A 117 19.72 1.49 -0.98
CA LYS A 117 20.97 0.75 -0.96
C LYS A 117 20.98 -0.16 -2.19
N ILE A 118 22.09 -0.13 -2.92
CA ILE A 118 22.29 -0.87 -4.16
C ILE A 118 23.11 -2.12 -3.87
#